data_AF-A0AAN8C612-F1
#
_entry.id   AF-A0AAN8C612-F1
#
_cell.length_a   1.000
_cell.length_b   1.000
_cell.length_c   1.000
_cell.angle_alpha   90.00
_cell.angle_beta   90.00
_cell.angle_gamma   90.00
#
_symmetry.space_group_name_H-M   'P 1'
#
loop_
_entity.id
_entity.type
_entity.pdbx_description
1 polymer ?
#
loop_
_entity_poly.entity_id
_entity_poly.type
_entity_poly.pdbx_seq_one_letter_code
_entity_poly.pdbx_strand_id
1 'polypeptide(L)'
;MEGGCYPTQVGNTVLFKASYKCQYRVNPRAAKSSKNTCCQAKMHTTLKSTRGEMKAEDPHMPDLPFKVILINRHNHNLFVADAIRHRDVGGKANSILTGPFEIGHTPTSALRS
;
A
#
# COMPACT_ATOMS: atom_id res chain seq x y z
N MET A 1 -11.74 -32.95 -11.73
CA MET A 1 -10.94 -32.15 -10.78
C MET A 1 -9.56 -32.02 -11.38
N GLU A 2 -9.30 -30.98 -12.15
CA GLU A 2 -8.02 -30.82 -12.85
C GLU A 2 -7.09 -29.94 -12.01
N GLY A 3 -6.14 -30.60 -11.34
CA GLY A 3 -5.05 -29.94 -10.63
C GLY A 3 -4.00 -29.47 -11.63
N GLY A 4 -4.06 -28.21 -12.03
CA GLY A 4 -3.01 -27.57 -12.82
C GLY A 4 -1.70 -27.53 -12.04
N CYS A 5 -0.71 -28.29 -12.49
CA CYS A 5 0.67 -28.21 -12.04
C CYS A 5 1.31 -26.94 -12.65
N TYR A 6 1.27 -25.82 -11.92
CA TYR A 6 1.99 -24.62 -12.33
C TYR A 6 3.49 -24.81 -12.10
N PRO A 7 4.36 -24.59 -13.09
CA PRO A 7 5.80 -24.78 -12.93
C PRO A 7 6.35 -23.85 -11.84
N THR A 8 6.87 -24.43 -10.77
CA THR A 8 7.25 -23.73 -9.53
C THR A 8 8.58 -22.98 -9.62
N GLN A 9 9.27 -22.98 -10.76
CA GLN A 9 10.60 -22.39 -10.91
C GLN A 9 10.76 -21.63 -12.22
N VAL A 10 10.06 -20.50 -12.34
CA VAL A 10 10.37 -19.53 -13.40
C VAL A 10 11.19 -18.39 -12.80
N GLY A 11 12.43 -18.22 -13.28
CA GLY A 11 13.38 -17.16 -12.93
C GLY A 11 14.27 -17.41 -11.69
N ASN A 12 15.59 -17.41 -11.90
CA ASN A 12 16.62 -17.62 -10.87
C ASN A 12 17.02 -16.33 -10.14
N THR A 13 16.82 -15.15 -10.75
CA THR A 13 17.20 -13.86 -10.15
C THR A 13 15.96 -13.02 -9.93
N VAL A 14 15.77 -12.50 -8.71
CA VAL A 14 14.70 -11.54 -8.42
C VAL A 14 15.15 -10.16 -8.87
N LEU A 15 14.45 -9.56 -9.83
CA LEU A 15 14.70 -8.19 -10.29
C LEU A 15 14.01 -7.18 -9.38
N PHE A 16 12.77 -7.50 -8.98
CA PHE A 16 11.96 -6.60 -8.19
C PHE A 16 11.08 -7.41 -7.24
N LYS A 17 10.95 -6.93 -6.00
CA LYS A 17 10.07 -7.53 -5.00
C LYS A 17 9.44 -6.43 -4.18
N ALA A 18 8.12 -6.36 -4.19
CA ALA A 18 7.35 -5.49 -3.29
C ALA A 18 6.41 -6.33 -2.42
N SER A 19 6.22 -5.88 -1.19
CA SER A 19 5.35 -6.52 -0.21
C SER A 19 4.42 -5.47 0.40
N TYR A 20 3.14 -5.63 0.11
CA TYR A 20 2.07 -4.78 0.62
C TYR A 20 1.35 -5.51 1.74
N LYS A 21 0.92 -4.74 2.73
CA LYS A 21 0.22 -5.19 3.93
C LYS A 21 -0.91 -4.24 4.22
N CYS A 22 -1.98 -4.75 4.79
CA CYS A 22 -3.08 -3.90 5.21
C CYS A 22 -2.62 -2.86 6.24
N GLN A 23 -3.18 -1.64 6.20
CA GLN A 23 -2.96 -0.61 7.22
C GLN A 23 -3.33 -1.10 8.62
N TYR A 24 -4.33 -1.98 8.72
CA TYR A 24 -4.77 -2.56 9.99
C TYR A 24 -3.90 -3.71 10.49
N ARG A 25 -2.79 -3.99 9.79
CA ARG A 25 -1.77 -4.97 10.18
C ARG A 25 -0.59 -4.24 10.84
N VAL A 26 -0.76 -3.86 12.10
CA VAL A 26 0.31 -3.21 12.87
C VAL A 26 1.05 -4.24 13.70
N ASN A 27 2.38 -4.09 13.76
CA ASN A 27 3.30 -4.98 14.45
C ASN A 27 2.82 -5.21 15.90
N PRO A 28 2.80 -6.45 16.46
CA PRO A 28 2.38 -6.70 17.85
C PRO A 28 3.19 -5.93 18.90
N ARG A 29 4.33 -5.33 18.52
CA ARG A 29 5.18 -4.48 19.36
C ARG A 29 4.83 -2.98 19.32
N ALA A 30 3.95 -2.55 18.41
CA ALA A 30 3.49 -1.17 18.37
C ALA A 30 2.38 -0.96 19.41
N ALA A 31 2.35 0.22 20.03
CA ALA A 31 1.31 0.61 20.98
C ALA A 31 -0.10 0.30 20.42
N LYS A 32 -1.04 -0.05 21.31
CA LYS A 32 -2.43 -0.41 21.00
C LYS A 32 -3.12 0.73 20.23
N SER A 33 -2.93 0.76 18.92
CA SER A 33 -3.66 1.63 18.02
C SER A 33 -5.04 1.02 17.80
N SER A 34 -6.10 1.83 17.85
CA SER A 34 -7.46 1.43 17.48
C SER A 34 -7.56 0.89 16.05
N LYS A 35 -6.54 1.14 15.22
CA LYS A 35 -6.42 0.64 13.85
C LYS A 35 -5.69 -0.70 13.77
N ASN A 36 -5.26 -1.35 14.87
CA ASN A 36 -4.57 -2.63 14.78
C ASN A 36 -5.51 -3.81 14.98
N THR A 37 -5.97 -4.43 13.88
CA THR A 37 -6.78 -5.66 13.93
C THR A 37 -5.95 -6.91 13.66
N CYS A 38 -4.62 -6.81 13.58
CA CYS A 38 -3.74 -7.92 13.19
C CYS A 38 -4.16 -8.57 11.86
N CYS A 39 -4.59 -7.74 10.89
CA CYS A 39 -5.14 -8.21 9.62
C CYS A 39 -4.17 -9.15 8.87
N GLN A 40 -4.69 -10.24 8.31
CA GLN A 40 -3.90 -11.24 7.56
C GLN A 40 -3.68 -10.87 6.10
N ALA A 41 -4.39 -9.85 5.60
CA ALA A 41 -4.30 -9.45 4.22
C ALA A 41 -2.90 -8.92 3.84
N LYS A 42 -2.37 -9.48 2.74
CA LYS A 42 -1.05 -9.15 2.21
C LYS A 42 -0.98 -9.45 0.72
N MET A 43 -0.13 -8.70 0.03
CA MET A 43 0.19 -8.92 -1.38
C MET A 43 1.70 -8.92 -1.55
N HIS A 44 2.23 -9.92 -2.26
CA HIS A 44 3.62 -9.96 -2.66
C HIS A 44 3.70 -10.00 -4.18
N THR A 45 4.41 -9.04 -4.76
CA THR A 45 4.68 -8.97 -6.20
C THR A 45 6.17 -9.19 -6.39
N THR A 46 6.53 -10.17 -7.21
CA THR A 46 7.93 -10.51 -7.50
C THR A 46 8.12 -10.60 -9.00
N LEU A 47 8.95 -9.72 -9.55
CA LEU A 47 9.47 -9.83 -10.90
C LEU A 47 10.79 -10.59 -10.87
N LYS A 48 10.94 -11.57 -11.73
CA LYS A 48 12.16 -12.36 -11.84
C LYS A 48 12.74 -12.26 -13.24
N SER A 49 14.05 -12.44 -13.34
CA SER A 49 14.80 -12.58 -14.58
C SER A 49 15.13 -14.04 -14.83
N THR A 50 15.06 -14.41 -16.10
CA THR A 50 15.47 -15.69 -16.66
C THR A 50 16.89 -15.58 -17.21
N ARG A 51 17.88 -15.29 -16.35
CA ARG A 51 19.28 -15.47 -16.75
C ARG A 51 19.60 -16.96 -16.79
N GLY A 52 19.49 -17.52 -17.99
CA GLY A 52 19.69 -18.93 -18.31
C GLY A 52 18.61 -19.37 -19.29
N GLU A 53 19.02 -19.99 -20.39
CA GLU A 53 18.18 -20.47 -21.49
C GLU A 53 16.93 -21.22 -20.98
N MET A 54 15.82 -20.49 -20.78
CA MET A 54 14.55 -21.14 -20.50
C MET A 54 13.94 -21.51 -21.86
N LYS A 55 14.00 -22.81 -22.19
CA LYS A 55 13.24 -23.45 -23.26
C LYS A 55 11.74 -23.51 -22.92
N ALA A 56 11.15 -22.40 -22.50
CA ALA A 56 9.70 -22.32 -22.33
C ALA A 56 9.14 -21.67 -23.60
N GLU A 57 8.75 -22.49 -24.56
CA GLU A 57 7.93 -22.11 -25.73
C GLU A 57 6.49 -21.79 -25.30
N ASP A 58 6.30 -20.99 -24.25
CA ASP A 58 4.99 -20.46 -23.91
C ASP A 58 4.87 -19.06 -24.53
N PRO A 59 4.21 -18.90 -25.69
CA PRO A 59 4.03 -17.61 -26.36
C PRO A 59 3.20 -16.61 -25.53
N HIS A 60 2.60 -17.04 -24.41
CA HIS A 60 1.89 -16.17 -23.48
C HIS A 60 2.74 -15.73 -22.28
N MET A 61 3.98 -16.19 -22.15
CA MET A 61 4.87 -15.79 -21.07
C MET A 61 5.72 -14.56 -21.49
N PRO A 62 5.53 -13.38 -20.87
CA PRO A 62 6.32 -12.19 -21.19
C PRO A 62 7.80 -12.37 -20.79
N ASP A 63 8.70 -11.59 -21.40
CA ASP A 63 10.17 -11.61 -21.24
C ASP A 63 10.69 -11.72 -19.79
N LEU A 64 9.87 -11.33 -18.81
CA LEU A 64 10.18 -11.43 -17.39
C LEU A 64 9.03 -12.10 -16.63
N PRO A 65 9.24 -13.29 -16.01
CA PRO A 65 8.24 -13.93 -15.18
C PRO A 65 7.85 -13.07 -13.98
N PHE A 66 6.56 -12.78 -13.87
CA PHE A 66 5.96 -12.01 -12.79
C PHE A 66 5.08 -12.91 -11.92
N LYS A 67 5.38 -12.95 -10.61
CA LYS A 67 4.65 -13.72 -9.62
C LYS A 67 3.92 -12.79 -8.66
N VAL A 68 2.60 -12.97 -8.55
CA VAL A 68 1.76 -12.28 -7.57
C VAL A 68 1.20 -13.29 -6.58
N ILE A 69 1.40 -13.05 -5.29
CA ILE A 69 0.76 -13.79 -4.19
C ILE A 69 -0.18 -12.81 -3.49
N LEU A 70 -1.49 -13.05 -3.58
CA LEU A 70 -2.51 -12.23 -2.95
C LEU A 70 -3.24 -13.04 -1.87
N ILE A 71 -3.27 -12.52 -0.65
CA ILE A 71 -4.13 -13.00 0.42
C ILE A 71 -5.14 -11.90 0.73
N ASN A 72 -6.36 -12.04 0.24
CA ASN A 72 -7.45 -11.08 0.43
C ASN A 72 -8.35 -11.49 1.62
N ARG A 73 -7.73 -11.72 2.80
CA ARG A 73 -8.46 -12.07 4.02
C ARG A 73 -8.40 -10.92 5.02
N HIS A 74 -9.48 -10.16 5.06
CA HIS A 74 -9.66 -9.04 5.98
C HIS A 74 -10.58 -9.42 7.14
N ASN A 75 -10.25 -8.93 8.34
CA ASN A 75 -11.02 -9.11 9.57
C ASN A 75 -11.53 -7.77 10.13
N HIS A 76 -11.57 -6.76 9.27
CA HIS A 76 -12.03 -5.42 9.56
C HIS A 76 -12.80 -4.91 8.35
N ASN A 77 -13.60 -3.87 8.56
CA ASN A 77 -14.34 -3.26 7.47
C ASN A 77 -13.35 -2.65 6.46
N LEU A 78 -13.48 -3.06 5.20
CA LEU A 78 -12.78 -2.47 4.06
C LEU A 78 -13.45 -1.18 3.61
N PHE A 79 -14.77 -1.15 3.71
CA PHE A 79 -15.63 -0.02 3.40
C PHE A 79 -15.79 0.81 4.68
N VAL A 80 -14.78 1.61 4.99
CA VAL A 80 -14.98 2.77 5.85
C VAL A 80 -15.54 3.86 4.96
N ALA A 81 -16.62 4.53 5.37
CA ALA A 81 -17.16 5.68 4.64
C ALA A 81 -16.08 6.76 4.56
N ASP A 82 -15.33 6.74 3.46
CA ASP A 82 -14.26 7.66 3.06
C ASP A 82 -13.71 8.50 4.21
N ALA A 83 -13.20 7.83 5.26
CA ALA A 83 -12.80 8.51 6.49
C ALA A 83 -11.48 9.21 6.21
N ILE A 84 -11.62 10.36 5.57
CA ILE A 84 -10.65 11.42 5.48
C ILE A 84 -9.35 10.87 4.88
N ARG A 85 -9.39 10.42 3.61
CA ARG A 85 -8.30 10.86 2.72
C ARG A 85 -8.28 12.35 2.93
N HIS A 86 -7.24 12.89 3.59
CA HIS A 86 -7.14 14.30 3.93
C HIS A 86 -7.81 15.10 2.83
N ARG A 87 -9.00 15.67 3.11
CA ARG A 87 -9.64 16.54 2.11
C ARG A 87 -8.56 17.54 1.80
N ASP A 88 -8.24 17.68 0.51
CA ASP A 88 -7.33 18.72 0.09
C ASP A 88 -7.82 20.00 0.78
N VAL A 89 -6.93 20.64 1.54
CA VAL A 89 -7.27 21.88 2.24
C VAL A 89 -7.45 22.89 1.14
N GLY A 90 -8.68 22.97 0.61
CA GLY A 90 -9.01 23.80 -0.51
C GLY A 90 -8.58 25.24 -0.22
N GLY A 91 -8.33 26.04 -1.26
CA GLY A 91 -7.75 27.38 -1.13
C GLY A 91 -8.40 28.25 -0.05
N LYS A 92 -9.71 28.07 0.20
CA LYS A 92 -10.47 28.73 1.27
C LYS A 92 -9.97 28.41 2.70
N ALA A 93 -9.61 27.16 2.98
CA ALA A 93 -9.07 26.77 4.28
C ALA A 93 -7.67 27.35 4.48
N ASN A 94 -6.83 27.32 3.44
CA ASN A 94 -5.52 27.96 3.48
C ASN A 94 -5.64 29.46 3.69
N SER A 95 -6.53 30.16 2.95
CA SER A 95 -6.69 31.61 3.12
C SER A 95 -7.20 32.02 4.51
N ILE A 96 -8.06 31.21 5.14
CA ILE A 96 -8.50 31.45 6.52
C ILE A 96 -7.35 31.29 7.50
N LEU A 97 -6.47 30.30 7.26
CA LEU A 97 -5.36 30.01 8.15
C LEU A 97 -4.17 30.97 7.94
N THR A 98 -3.87 31.38 6.70
CA THR A 98 -2.73 32.25 6.38
C THR A 98 -3.07 33.74 6.47
N GLY A 99 -4.31 34.14 6.17
CA GLY A 99 -4.74 35.53 6.17
C GLY A 99 -4.42 36.31 7.44
N PRO A 100 -4.67 35.77 8.66
CA PRO A 100 -4.30 36.45 9.90
C PRO A 100 -2.78 36.71 10.00
N PHE A 101 -1.95 35.75 9.58
CA PHE A 101 -0.49 35.91 9.61
C PHE A 101 -0.01 36.94 8.59
N GLU A 102 -0.64 37.01 7.42
CA GLU A 102 -0.36 38.02 6.39
C GLU A 102 -0.70 39.44 6.86
N ILE A 103 -1.69 39.58 7.75
CA ILE A 103 -2.09 40.86 8.38
C ILE A 103 -1.22 41.18 9.62
N GLY A 104 -0.26 40.31 9.97
CA GLY A 104 0.67 40.51 11.08
C GLY A 104 0.20 39.96 12.43
N HIS A 105 -0.87 39.17 12.47
CA HIS A 105 -1.24 38.45 13.69
C HIS A 105 -0.21 37.35 13.98
N THR A 106 0.35 37.39 15.19
CA THR A 106 1.14 36.31 15.74
C THR A 106 0.24 35.35 16.51
N PRO A 107 0.64 34.08 16.71
CA PRO A 107 -0.13 33.12 17.50
C PRO A 107 -0.46 33.64 18.91
N THR A 108 0.41 34.46 19.49
CA THR A 108 0.23 35.08 20.81
C THR A 108 -0.89 36.13 20.81
N SER A 109 -1.09 36.84 19.69
CA SER A 109 -2.17 37.83 19.56
C SER A 109 -3.56 37.20 19.50
N ALA A 110 -3.68 35.96 19.01
CA ALA A 110 -4.95 35.23 18.90
C ALA A 110 -5.53 34.77 20.25
N LEU A 111 -4.73 34.76 21.32
CA LEU A 111 -5.22 34.46 22.68
C LEU A 111 -5.92 35.65 23.34
N ARG A 112 -5.83 36.86 22.75
CA ARG A 112 -6.32 38.12 23.33
C ARG A 112 -7.53 38.71 22.60
N SER A 113 -8.09 38.00 21.63
CA SER A 113 -9.30 38.37 20.87
C SER A 113 -10.55 37.73 21.44
#